data_AF-A0A0C9Z6L6-F1
#
_entry.id   AF-A0A0C9Z6L6-F1
#
_cell.length_a   1.000
_cell.length_b   1.000
_cell.length_c   1.000
_cell.angle_alpha   90.00
_cell.angle_beta   90.00
_cell.angle_gamma   90.00
#
_symmetry.space_group_name_H-M   'P 1'
#
loop_
_entity.id
_entity.type
_entity.pdbx_description
1 polymer ?
#
loop_
_entity_poly.entity_id
_entity_poly.type
_entity_poly.pdbx_seq_one_letter_code
_entity_poly.pdbx_strand_id
1 'polypeptide(L)' 'SQLEPHQTNGYNCGVWVLAQMAAILRGYEVTGIEECNISHFCHYLCVLILCIAALG' A
#
# COMPACT_ATOMS: atom_id res chain seq x y z
N SER A 1 21.66 7.40 1.71
CA SER A 1 20.52 7.93 2.48
C SER A 1 19.28 7.18 2.03
N GLN A 2 18.76 6.26 2.85
CA GLN A 2 17.51 5.57 2.55
C GLN A 2 16.35 6.55 2.71
N LEU A 3 15.54 6.68 1.66
CA LEU A 3 14.33 7.50 1.67
C LEU A 3 13.24 6.67 2.35
N GLU A 4 13.17 6.73 3.67
CA GLU A 4 12.07 6.13 4.42
C GLU A 4 10.77 6.87 4.03
N PRO A 5 9.68 6.16 3.70
CA PRO A 5 8.41 6.80 3.35
C PRO A 5 7.88 7.60 4.55
N HIS A 6 7.92 8.93 4.45
CA HIS A 6 7.49 9.86 5.49
C HIS A 6 6.00 10.20 5.30
N GLN A 7 5.17 9.75 6.23
CA GLN A 7 3.73 9.96 6.20
C GLN A 7 3.33 11.20 7.00
N THR A 8 2.65 12.15 6.36
CA THR A 8 2.21 13.41 6.98
C THR A 8 0.76 13.37 7.46
N ASN A 9 -0.07 12.46 6.91
CA ASN A 9 -1.48 12.34 7.28
C ASN A 9 -1.73 11.12 8.19
N GLY A 10 -2.01 11.35 9.48
CA GLY A 10 -1.96 10.33 10.56
C GLY A 10 -2.88 9.09 10.45
N TYR A 11 -3.78 9.00 9.47
CA TYR A 11 -4.76 7.91 9.35
C TYR A 11 -4.37 6.77 8.38
N ASN A 12 -3.33 6.94 7.56
CA ASN A 12 -2.99 6.00 6.48
C ASN A 12 -1.87 5.00 6.81
N CYS A 13 -1.44 4.87 8.07
CA CYS A 13 -0.25 4.10 8.42
C CYS A 13 -0.38 2.61 8.09
N GLY A 14 -1.56 2.02 8.31
CA GLY A 14 -1.83 0.65 7.90
C GLY A 14 -1.70 0.45 6.38
N VAL A 15 -2.14 1.42 5.58
CA VAL A 15 -2.08 1.35 4.12
C VAL A 15 -0.63 1.41 3.63
N TRP A 16 0.23 2.21 4.27
CA TRP A 16 1.65 2.25 3.99
C TRP A 16 2.35 0.92 4.30
N VAL A 17 2.02 0.29 5.43
CA VAL A 17 2.54 -1.04 5.76
C VAL A 17 2.13 -2.06 4.70
N LEU A 18 0.85 -2.04 4.26
CA LEU A 18 0.38 -2.94 3.21
C LEU A 18 1.08 -2.68 1.87
N ALA A 19 1.35 -1.42 1.52
CA ALA A 19 2.11 -1.06 0.33
C ALA A 19 3.54 -1.60 0.38
N GLN A 20 4.21 -1.44 1.52
CA GLN A 20 5.56 -1.96 1.73
C GLN A 20 5.60 -3.50 1.72
N MET A 21 4.63 -4.16 2.35
CA MET A 21 4.51 -5.63 2.28
C MET A 21 4.30 -6.10 0.84
N ALA A 22 3.43 -5.44 0.07
CA ALA A 22 3.20 -5.77 -1.33
C ALA A 22 4.46 -5.60 -2.19
N ALA A 23 5.29 -4.59 -1.92
CA ALA A 23 6.57 -4.38 -2.59
C ALA A 23 7.56 -5.52 -2.29
N ILE A 24 7.72 -5.88 -1.00
CA ILE A 24 8.59 -6.98 -0.55
C ILE A 24 8.16 -8.31 -1.18
N LEU A 25 6.86 -8.62 -1.17
CA LEU A 25 6.32 -9.84 -1.77
C LEU A 25 6.55 -9.93 -3.29
N ARG A 26 6.76 -8.79 -3.95
CA ARG A 26 7.10 -8.71 -5.38
C ARG A 26 8.62 -8.67 -5.64
N GLY A 27 9.44 -8.77 -4.60
CA GLY A 27 10.90 -8.78 -4.70
C GLY A 27 11.54 -7.38 -4.70
N TYR A 28 10.81 -6.34 -4.30
CA TYR A 28 11.34 -4.98 -4.16
C TYR A 28 11.66 -4.66 -2.70
N GLU A 29 12.71 -3.86 -2.46
CA GLU A 29 13.09 -3.46 -1.10
C GLU A 29 12.14 -2.43 -0.48
N VAL A 30 11.66 -1.47 -1.28
CA VAL A 30 10.84 -0.35 -0.81
C VAL A 30 9.66 -0.12 -1.76
N THR A 31 8.53 0.34 -1.21
CA THR A 31 7.42 0.81 -2.04
C THR A 31 7.77 2.11 -2.75
N GLY A 32 7.43 2.20 -4.04
CA GLY A 32 7.49 3.45 -4.81
C GLY A 32 6.22 4.29 -4.70
N ILE A 33 5.28 3.92 -3.84
CA ILE A 33 4.04 4.69 -3.63
C ILE A 33 4.39 6.01 -2.92
N GLU A 34 3.85 7.10 -3.45
CA GLU A 34 3.92 8.43 -2.84
C GLU A 34 2.62 8.73 -2.10
N GLU A 35 2.62 9.72 -1.20
CA GLU A 35 1.43 10.05 -0.39
C GLU A 35 0.22 10.42 -1.24
N CYS A 36 0.42 11.09 -2.38
CA CYS A 36 -0.67 11.41 -3.32
C CYS A 36 -1.31 10.17 -3.96
N ASN A 37 -0.60 9.03 -3.98
CA ASN A 37 -1.02 7.78 -4.59
C ASN A 37 -1.67 6.81 -3.58
N ILE A 38 -1.64 7.13 -2.28
CA ILE A 38 -2.08 6.19 -1.25
C ILE A 38 -3.59 5.90 -1.31
N SER A 39 -4.39 6.90 -1.70
CA SER A 39 -5.83 6.74 -1.89
C SER A 39 -6.14 5.75 -3.00
N HIS A 40 -5.38 5.80 -4.10
CA HIS A 40 -5.51 4.84 -5.21
C HIS A 40 -5.11 3.43 -4.78
N PHE A 41 -4.03 3.29 -3.99
CA PHE A 41 -3.62 1.99 -3.47
C PHE A 41 -4.66 1.40 -2.50
N CYS A 42 -5.27 2.25 -1.66
CA CYS A 42 -6.38 1.85 -0.79
C CYS A 42 -7.58 1.34 -1.62
N HIS A 43 -7.97 2.06 -2.67
CA HIS A 43 -9.03 1.62 -3.57
C HIS A 43 -8.71 0.28 -4.24
N TYR A 44 -7.48 0.11 -4.72
CA TYR A 44 -7.00 -1.16 -5.29
C TYR A 44 -7.12 -2.33 -4.31
N LEU A 45 -6.72 -2.14 -3.05
CA LEU A 45 -6.88 -3.15 -2.00
C LEU A 45 -8.35 -3.51 -1.76
N CYS A 46 -9.24 -2.52 -1.70
CA CYS A 46 -10.68 -2.77 -1.55
C CYS A 46 -11.24 -3.62 -2.69
N VAL A 47 -10.86 -3.32 -3.94
CA VAL A 47 -11.27 -4.12 -5.11
C VAL A 47 -10.78 -5.56 -5.00
N LEU A 48 -9.50 -5.77 -4.63
CA LEU A 48 -8.96 -7.11 -4.44
C LEU A 48 -9.72 -7.92 -3.37
N ILE A 49 -10.03 -7.30 -2.22
CA ILE A 49 -10.78 -7.95 -1.14
C ILE A 49 -12.17 -8.36 -1.63
N LEU A 50 -12.86 -7.48 -2.36
CA LEU A 50 -14.17 -7.78 -2.93
C LEU A 50 -14.10 -8.92 -3.94
N CYS A 51 -13.08 -8.95 -4.80
CA CYS A 51 -12.89 -10.04 -5.75
C CYS A 51 -12.64 -11.38 -5.03
N ILE A 52 -11.81 -11.40 -3.99
CA ILE A 52 -11.57 -12.62 -3.19
C ILE A 52 -12.86 -13.06 -2.50
N ALA A 53 -13.61 -12.15 -1.90
CA ALA A 53 -14.88 -12.45 -1.23
C ALA A 53 -15.95 -12.96 -2.21
N ALA A 54 -15.92 -12.53 -3.47
CA ALA A 54 -16.82 -13.02 -4.52
C ALA A 54 -16.40 -14.39 -5.09
N LEU A 55 -15.17 -14.82 -4.85
CA LEU A 55 -14.62 -16.11 -5.30
C LEU A 55 -14.74 -17.22 -4.24
N GLY A 56 -15.04 -16.87 -2.99
CA GLY A 56 -15.26 -17.79 -1.87
C GLY A 56 -16.74 -18.07 -1.63
#